data_AF-A0A939S1X0-F1
#
_entry.id   AF-A0A939S1X0-F1
#
_cell.length_a   1.000
_cell.length_b   1.000
_cell.length_c   1.000
_cell.angle_alpha   90.00
_cell.angle_beta   90.00
_cell.angle_gamma   90.00
#
_symmetry.space_group_name_H-M   'P 1'
#
loop_
_entity.id
_entity.type
_entity.pdbx_description
1 polymer ?
#
loop_
_entity_poly.entity_id
_entity_poly.type
_entity_poly.pdbx_seq_one_letter_code
_entity_poly.pdbx_strand_id
1 'polypeptide(L)'
;MVEYFGEAEPRGFAVLEKSMHPHRVAVMVDGGFFLKRLRHQFPDVDPNDPAVVARLIHAHAIRHKYQRTGKDERGRDVFESYDLYRIFFYDCPPLEKKMHRPVSKKAVDFAKTDQAIFRRSLHNELRKKRKVALRLGHLLATTEWRLKSDVLTELLKGNIKYDELSDDHFILNTGQKGVDMRLGLDAAALSYKRLVDQIVLVIGDSDFVPAAKLARREGIDVIIDPLGQRLHDELFEHTDGVRTPIRRSLRKLTPEMAESGLSAIVQEDDDD
;
A
#
# COMPACT_ATOMS: atom_id res chain seq x y z
N MET A 1 27.74 2.59 -72.22
CA MET A 1 27.80 2.97 -70.79
C MET A 1 27.10 4.32 -70.69
N VAL A 2 25.78 4.46 -70.58
CA VAL A 2 24.81 3.94 -69.59
C VAL A 2 25.22 4.26 -68.14
N GLU A 3 24.68 5.40 -67.66
CA GLU A 3 24.13 5.76 -66.32
C GLU A 3 25.02 5.56 -65.06
N TYR A 4 24.92 6.32 -63.96
CA TYR A 4 23.88 7.17 -63.37
C TYR A 4 24.53 8.36 -62.62
N PHE A 5 24.00 9.58 -62.80
CA PHE A 5 24.10 10.66 -61.81
C PHE A 5 23.01 10.41 -60.76
N GLY A 6 23.40 10.13 -59.52
CA GLY A 6 22.49 10.02 -58.39
C GLY A 6 22.50 11.32 -57.59
N GLU A 7 21.43 12.09 -57.71
CA GLU A 7 21.13 13.28 -56.90
C GLU A 7 21.02 12.91 -55.41
N ALA A 8 21.59 13.74 -54.55
CA ALA A 8 21.44 13.62 -53.11
C ALA A 8 20.07 14.18 -52.68
N GLU A 9 19.13 13.31 -52.31
CA GLU A 9 17.94 13.71 -51.54
C GLU A 9 18.34 14.02 -50.08
N PRO A 10 17.96 15.18 -49.50
CA PRO A 10 18.02 15.37 -48.07
C PRO A 10 16.76 14.76 -47.46
N ARG A 11 16.79 13.47 -47.12
CA ARG A 11 15.74 12.88 -46.28
C ARG A 11 15.93 13.32 -44.84
N GLY A 12 15.26 14.44 -44.53
CA GLY A 12 14.92 14.83 -43.19
C GLY A 12 14.06 13.77 -42.47
N PHE A 13 13.93 14.00 -41.17
CA PHE A 13 13.29 13.17 -40.13
C PHE A 13 14.20 12.15 -39.46
N ALA A 14 15.13 12.68 -38.66
CA ALA A 14 15.42 12.08 -37.36
C ALA A 14 14.11 12.09 -36.55
N VAL A 15 13.33 11.02 -36.66
CA VAL A 15 12.43 10.64 -35.57
C VAL A 15 13.38 10.33 -34.42
N LEU A 16 13.46 11.26 -33.46
CA LEU A 16 13.93 10.93 -32.12
C LEU A 16 13.14 9.71 -31.70
N GLU A 17 13.75 8.52 -31.75
CA GLU A 17 13.30 7.38 -30.99
C GLU A 17 13.29 7.87 -29.54
N LYS A 18 12.12 8.36 -29.11
CA LYS A 18 11.83 8.65 -27.73
C LYS A 18 12.07 7.31 -27.05
N SER A 19 13.24 7.14 -26.44
CA SER A 19 13.62 5.89 -25.78
C SER A 19 12.43 5.50 -24.92
N MET A 20 11.68 4.47 -25.33
CA MET A 20 10.54 3.96 -24.59
C MET A 20 11.14 3.28 -23.37
N HIS A 21 11.58 4.08 -22.40
CA HIS A 21 11.74 3.59 -21.06
C HIS A 21 10.32 3.18 -20.64
N PRO A 22 10.07 1.87 -20.41
CA PRO A 22 8.76 1.44 -19.94
C PRO A 22 8.42 2.24 -18.68
N HIS A 23 7.23 2.83 -18.65
CA HIS A 23 6.80 3.65 -17.52
C HIS A 23 6.95 2.86 -16.22
N ARG A 24 7.66 3.41 -15.24
CA ARG A 24 7.95 2.72 -13.99
C ARG A 24 6.96 3.10 -12.91
N VAL A 25 6.42 2.09 -12.22
CA VAL A 25 5.48 2.28 -11.10
C VAL A 25 6.11 1.84 -9.77
N ALA A 26 6.01 2.69 -8.76
CA ALA A 26 6.21 2.30 -7.36
C ALA A 26 4.85 2.10 -6.68
N VAL A 27 4.73 1.05 -5.87
CA VAL A 27 3.53 0.81 -5.05
C VAL A 27 3.91 0.95 -3.59
N MET A 28 3.25 1.85 -2.87
CA MET A 28 3.53 2.20 -1.49
C MET A 28 2.32 1.82 -0.65
N VAL A 29 2.49 0.82 0.22
CA VAL A 29 1.39 0.20 0.98
C VAL A 29 1.52 0.55 2.45
N ASP A 30 0.53 1.25 3.00
CA ASP A 30 0.35 1.34 4.46
C ASP A 30 -0.16 0.00 4.98
N GLY A 31 0.71 -0.74 5.67
CA GLY A 31 0.41 -2.04 6.23
C GLY A 31 -0.60 -2.01 7.37
N GLY A 32 -0.63 -0.92 8.15
CA GLY A 32 -1.65 -0.71 9.18
C GLY A 32 -3.03 -0.58 8.57
N PHE A 33 -3.15 0.27 7.55
CA PHE A 33 -4.37 0.46 6.78
C PHE A 33 -4.81 -0.82 6.05
N PHE A 34 -3.91 -1.46 5.29
CA PHE A 34 -4.21 -2.65 4.51
C PHE A 34 -4.77 -3.77 5.38
N LEU A 35 -4.15 -4.03 6.53
CA LEU A 35 -4.57 -5.11 7.43
C LEU A 35 -5.89 -4.82 8.14
N LYS A 36 -6.21 -3.53 8.41
CA LYS A 36 -7.55 -3.13 8.90
C LYS A 36 -8.63 -3.39 7.86
N ARG A 37 -8.32 -3.18 6.56
CA ARG A 37 -9.27 -3.36 5.44
C ARG A 37 -9.35 -4.80 4.94
N LEU A 38 -8.39 -5.66 5.29
CA LEU A 38 -8.23 -7.02 4.79
C LEU A 38 -9.54 -7.82 4.76
N ARG A 39 -10.22 -7.94 5.91
CA ARG A 39 -11.45 -8.76 6.04
C ARG A 39 -12.62 -8.22 5.21
N HIS A 40 -12.67 -6.91 4.99
CA HIS A 40 -13.74 -6.28 4.23
C HIS A 40 -13.46 -6.38 2.72
N GLN A 41 -12.23 -6.09 2.32
CA GLN A 41 -11.85 -6.06 0.91
C GLN A 41 -11.58 -7.46 0.34
N PHE A 42 -11.17 -8.42 1.18
CA PHE A 42 -10.78 -9.78 0.80
C PHE A 42 -11.40 -10.82 1.75
N PRO A 43 -12.73 -11.01 1.74
CA PRO A 43 -13.43 -11.85 2.71
C PRO A 43 -13.10 -13.35 2.60
N ASP A 44 -12.65 -13.84 1.43
CA ASP A 44 -12.30 -15.25 1.24
C ASP A 44 -10.88 -15.60 1.69
N VAL A 45 -10.12 -14.60 2.14
CA VAL A 45 -8.72 -14.77 2.54
C VAL A 45 -8.68 -14.98 4.04
N ASP A 46 -8.01 -16.04 4.48
CA ASP A 46 -7.75 -16.24 5.91
C ASP A 46 -6.85 -15.10 6.43
N PRO A 47 -7.38 -14.21 7.31
CA PRO A 47 -6.62 -13.07 7.79
C PRO A 47 -5.57 -13.46 8.84
N ASN A 48 -5.58 -14.70 9.33
CA ASN A 48 -4.67 -15.17 10.38
C ASN A 48 -3.47 -15.94 9.83
N ASP A 49 -3.45 -16.30 8.54
CA ASP A 49 -2.30 -16.92 7.88
C ASP A 49 -1.36 -15.85 7.28
N PRO A 50 -0.17 -15.63 7.87
CA PRO A 50 0.75 -14.59 7.41
C PRO A 50 1.28 -14.81 5.99
N ALA A 51 1.43 -16.06 5.55
CA ALA A 51 1.94 -16.40 4.23
C ALA A 51 0.88 -16.16 3.15
N VAL A 52 -0.38 -16.50 3.43
CA VAL A 52 -1.53 -16.15 2.59
C VAL A 52 -1.66 -14.64 2.46
N VAL A 53 -1.62 -13.92 3.59
CA VAL A 53 -1.74 -12.44 3.60
C VAL A 53 -0.57 -11.78 2.87
N ALA A 54 0.67 -12.25 3.04
CA ALA A 54 1.82 -11.75 2.29
C ALA A 54 1.69 -11.98 0.77
N ARG A 55 1.19 -13.16 0.35
CA ARG A 55 0.90 -13.44 -1.07
C ARG A 55 -0.17 -12.49 -1.60
N LEU A 56 -1.23 -12.24 -0.83
CA LEU A 56 -2.28 -11.31 -1.21
C LEU A 56 -1.73 -9.89 -1.41
N ILE A 57 -1.03 -9.34 -0.41
CA ILE A 57 -0.46 -7.98 -0.48
C ILE A 57 0.44 -7.85 -1.72
N HIS A 58 1.30 -8.83 -1.94
CA HIS A 58 2.21 -8.85 -3.09
C HIS A 58 1.48 -8.92 -4.42
N ALA A 59 0.53 -9.85 -4.57
CA ALA A 59 -0.27 -10.00 -5.78
C ALA A 59 -1.13 -8.75 -6.05
N HIS A 60 -1.70 -8.17 -5.00
CA HIS A 60 -2.48 -6.93 -5.07
C HIS A 60 -1.62 -5.77 -5.58
N ALA A 61 -0.44 -5.58 -4.99
CA ALA A 61 0.51 -4.57 -5.45
C ALA A 61 0.96 -4.81 -6.90
N ILE A 62 1.16 -6.06 -7.33
CA ILE A 62 1.53 -6.39 -8.72
C ILE A 62 0.42 -6.01 -9.72
N ARG A 63 -0.87 -6.08 -9.34
CA ARG A 63 -1.98 -5.70 -10.24
C ARG A 63 -1.92 -4.23 -10.64
N HIS A 64 -1.27 -3.38 -9.87
CA HIS A 64 -1.01 -1.99 -10.22
C HIS A 64 0.04 -1.79 -11.31
N LYS A 65 0.67 -2.86 -11.80
CA LYS A 65 1.41 -2.78 -13.07
C LYS A 65 0.49 -2.46 -14.25
N TYR A 66 -0.79 -2.88 -14.19
CA TYR A 66 -1.74 -2.63 -15.27
C TYR A 66 -2.61 -1.46 -14.89
N GLN A 67 -2.40 -0.32 -15.53
CA GLN A 67 -3.05 0.94 -15.18
C GLN A 67 -3.89 1.46 -16.33
N ARG A 68 -5.03 2.06 -15.99
CA ARG A 68 -5.87 2.71 -16.97
C ARG A 68 -5.22 4.04 -17.35
N THR A 69 -4.85 4.21 -18.62
CA THR A 69 -4.18 5.41 -19.12
C THR A 69 -5.12 6.32 -19.92
N GLY A 70 -6.29 5.82 -20.33
CA GLY A 70 -7.27 6.64 -21.02
C GLY A 70 -8.45 5.83 -21.53
N LYS A 71 -9.07 6.35 -22.60
CA LYS A 71 -10.13 5.69 -23.35
C LYS A 71 -9.78 5.66 -24.84
N ASP A 72 -10.17 4.60 -25.53
CA ASP A 72 -10.04 4.50 -26.98
C ASP A 72 -11.12 5.32 -27.71
N GLU A 73 -11.05 5.38 -29.03
CA GLU A 73 -12.01 6.10 -29.89
C GLU A 73 -13.46 5.60 -29.72
N ARG A 74 -13.64 4.39 -29.17
CA ARG A 74 -14.95 3.77 -28.89
C ARG A 74 -15.39 3.97 -27.44
N GLY A 75 -14.62 4.72 -26.66
CA GLY A 75 -14.91 5.03 -25.25
C GLY A 75 -14.56 3.92 -24.25
N ARG A 76 -13.87 2.86 -24.69
CA ARG A 76 -13.45 1.73 -23.85
C ARG A 76 -12.16 2.08 -23.11
N ASP A 77 -12.04 1.62 -21.87
CA ASP A 77 -10.86 1.88 -21.03
C ASP A 77 -9.61 1.23 -21.63
N VAL A 78 -8.54 2.02 -21.81
CA VAL A 78 -7.24 1.57 -22.29
C VAL A 78 -6.34 1.32 -21.10
N PHE A 79 -5.73 0.13 -21.06
CA PHE A 79 -4.80 -0.27 -20.02
C PHE A 79 -3.40 -0.47 -20.57
N GLU A 80 -2.42 0.08 -19.88
CA GLU A 80 -1.00 -0.08 -20.19
C GLU A 80 -0.28 -0.83 -19.06
N SER A 81 0.76 -1.57 -19.43
CA SER A 81 1.62 -2.27 -18.50
C SER A 81 2.83 -1.40 -18.14
N TYR A 82 2.96 -1.11 -16.86
CA TYR A 82 4.08 -0.41 -16.24
C TYR A 82 5.09 -1.42 -15.71
N ASP A 83 6.36 -1.04 -15.76
CA ASP A 83 7.44 -1.78 -15.11
C ASP A 83 7.40 -1.53 -13.61
N LEU A 84 7.26 -2.60 -12.83
CA LEU A 84 7.28 -2.50 -11.38
C LEU A 84 8.68 -2.09 -10.91
N TYR A 85 8.82 -0.87 -10.40
CA TYR A 85 10.05 -0.40 -9.75
C TYR A 85 10.27 -1.19 -8.46
N ARG A 86 9.38 -0.99 -7.48
CA ARG A 86 9.43 -1.58 -6.15
C ARG A 86 8.08 -1.47 -5.45
N ILE A 87 7.80 -2.44 -4.58
CA ILE A 87 6.69 -2.42 -3.63
C ILE A 87 7.29 -2.03 -2.28
N PHE A 88 6.89 -0.90 -1.74
CA PHE A 88 7.26 -0.46 -0.40
C PHE A 88 6.13 -0.79 0.56
N PHE A 89 6.42 -1.53 1.62
CA PHE A 89 5.44 -1.86 2.64
C PHE A 89 5.82 -1.19 3.96
N TYR A 90 4.98 -0.26 4.40
CA TYR A 90 5.18 0.59 5.57
C TYR A 90 4.46 0.00 6.75
N ASP A 91 5.18 -0.25 7.85
CA ASP A 91 4.59 -0.84 9.03
C ASP A 91 5.42 -0.57 10.29
N CYS A 92 4.89 -0.90 11.46
CA CYS A 92 5.65 -0.91 12.71
C CYS A 92 5.90 -2.35 13.19
N PRO A 93 7.10 -2.67 13.73
CA PRO A 93 7.31 -3.93 14.44
C PRO A 93 6.29 -4.10 15.59
N PRO A 94 5.91 -5.36 15.93
CA PRO A 94 5.05 -5.60 17.07
C PRO A 94 5.73 -5.23 18.39
N LEU A 95 4.94 -4.98 19.43
CA LEU A 95 5.46 -4.72 20.77
C LEU A 95 6.06 -6.00 21.37
N GLU A 96 7.35 -5.97 21.67
CA GLU A 96 8.09 -7.09 22.26
C GLU A 96 8.49 -6.80 23.72
N LYS A 97 7.54 -6.29 24.51
CA LYS A 97 7.75 -5.92 25.93
C LYS A 97 6.93 -6.82 26.84
N LYS A 98 7.45 -7.11 28.03
CA LYS A 98 6.66 -7.67 29.14
C LYS A 98 6.17 -6.54 30.03
N MET A 99 4.89 -6.53 30.36
CA MET A 99 4.29 -5.53 31.26
C MET A 99 3.27 -6.19 32.18
N HIS A 100 2.98 -5.57 33.31
CA HIS A 100 1.88 -5.99 34.18
C HIS A 100 0.62 -5.21 33.81
N ARG A 101 -0.54 -5.86 33.85
CA ARG A 101 -1.82 -5.17 33.67
C ARG A 101 -2.07 -4.16 34.80
N PRO A 102 -2.78 -3.05 34.54
CA PRO A 102 -2.90 -1.94 35.50
C PRO A 102 -3.56 -2.34 36.82
N VAL A 103 -4.63 -3.14 36.77
CA VAL A 103 -5.45 -3.49 37.93
C VAL A 103 -5.04 -4.85 38.48
N SER A 104 -5.14 -5.92 37.68
CA SER A 104 -4.89 -7.28 38.17
C SER A 104 -3.43 -7.58 38.47
N LYS A 105 -2.51 -6.72 38.01
CA LYS A 105 -1.05 -6.92 38.05
C LYS A 105 -0.57 -8.20 37.38
N LYS A 106 -1.42 -8.90 36.62
CA LYS A 106 -1.01 -10.09 35.85
C LYS A 106 0.02 -9.70 34.81
N ALA A 107 1.10 -10.48 34.72
CA ALA A 107 2.13 -10.29 33.71
C ALA A 107 1.58 -10.66 32.31
N VAL A 108 1.85 -9.82 31.32
CA VAL A 108 1.54 -10.02 29.92
C VAL A 108 2.84 -9.90 29.14
N ASP A 109 3.12 -10.91 28.33
CA ASP A 109 4.25 -10.93 27.40
C ASP A 109 3.74 -10.61 25.99
N PHE A 110 3.89 -9.34 25.57
CA PHE A 110 3.36 -8.90 24.28
C PHE A 110 4.06 -9.59 23.11
N ALA A 111 5.31 -10.04 23.28
CA ALA A 111 6.04 -10.79 22.26
C ALA A 111 5.42 -12.15 21.94
N LYS A 112 4.62 -12.71 22.86
CA LYS A 112 3.94 -14.01 22.74
C LYS A 112 2.48 -13.90 22.32
N THR A 113 1.96 -12.69 22.14
CA THR A 113 0.58 -12.51 21.66
C THR A 113 0.46 -12.99 20.21
N ASP A 114 -0.71 -13.54 19.86
CA ASP A 114 -1.00 -13.97 18.49
C ASP A 114 -0.77 -12.84 17.48
N GLN A 115 -1.11 -11.61 17.86
CA GLN A 115 -0.86 -10.43 17.03
C GLN A 115 0.65 -10.21 16.77
N ALA A 116 1.50 -10.31 17.80
CA ALA A 116 2.94 -10.13 17.63
C ALA A 116 3.57 -11.26 16.81
N ILE A 117 3.14 -12.50 17.04
CA ILE A 117 3.56 -13.68 16.28
C ILE A 117 3.16 -13.52 14.80
N PHE A 118 1.89 -13.18 14.54
CA PHE A 118 1.36 -12.93 13.21
C PHE A 118 2.14 -11.82 12.49
N ARG A 119 2.30 -10.64 13.12
CA ARG A 119 2.93 -9.47 12.47
C ARG A 119 4.39 -9.76 12.10
N ARG A 120 5.13 -10.39 13.01
CA ARG A 120 6.53 -10.79 12.79
C ARG A 120 6.66 -11.83 11.68
N SER A 121 5.76 -12.82 11.65
CA SER A 121 5.70 -13.82 10.59
C SER A 121 5.35 -13.17 9.24
N LEU A 122 4.38 -12.25 9.21
CA LEU A 122 4.00 -11.50 8.01
C LEU A 122 5.18 -10.69 7.45
N HIS A 123 5.92 -9.98 8.31
CA HIS A 123 7.13 -9.27 7.90
C HIS A 123 8.16 -10.23 7.30
N ASN A 124 8.39 -11.38 7.93
CA ASN A 124 9.31 -12.39 7.39
C ASN A 124 8.87 -12.89 6.01
N GLU A 125 7.58 -13.15 5.81
CA GLU A 125 7.04 -13.59 4.52
C GLU A 125 7.13 -12.50 3.45
N LEU A 126 6.87 -11.23 3.81
CA LEU A 126 7.01 -10.10 2.89
C LEU A 126 8.47 -9.86 2.46
N ARG A 127 9.45 -10.05 3.35
CA ARG A 127 10.89 -9.95 2.98
C ARG A 127 11.31 -10.93 1.89
N LYS A 128 10.64 -12.08 1.82
CA LYS A 128 10.93 -13.13 0.82
C LYS A 128 10.31 -12.81 -0.54
N LYS A 129 9.43 -11.81 -0.65
CA LYS A 129 8.74 -11.49 -1.90
C LYS A 129 9.60 -10.62 -2.80
N ARG A 130 9.61 -10.96 -4.09
CA ARG A 130 10.36 -10.22 -5.11
C ARG A 130 9.93 -8.76 -5.16
N LYS A 131 10.92 -7.85 -5.20
CA LYS A 131 10.75 -6.39 -5.28
C LYS A 131 9.97 -5.78 -4.10
N VAL A 132 9.82 -6.48 -2.98
CA VAL A 132 9.24 -5.91 -1.76
C VAL A 132 10.36 -5.34 -0.88
N ALA A 133 10.20 -4.10 -0.45
CA ALA A 133 11.03 -3.45 0.55
C ALA A 133 10.19 -3.10 1.77
N LEU A 134 10.49 -3.74 2.89
CA LEU A 134 9.90 -3.38 4.18
C LEU A 134 10.48 -2.05 4.68
N ARG A 135 9.60 -1.14 5.05
CA ARG A 135 9.91 0.18 5.61
C ARG A 135 9.35 0.26 7.02
N LEU A 136 10.13 -0.24 7.98
CA LEU A 136 9.69 -0.34 9.37
C LEU A 136 9.89 0.99 10.12
N GLY A 137 8.83 1.48 10.75
CA GLY A 137 8.89 2.49 11.79
C GLY A 137 9.55 1.96 13.06
N HIS A 138 9.34 2.67 14.16
CA HIS A 138 9.78 2.21 15.47
C HIS A 138 8.69 2.47 16.51
N LEU A 139 8.71 1.62 17.54
CA LEU A 139 7.92 1.84 18.74
C LEU A 139 8.68 2.80 19.66
N LEU A 140 7.95 3.74 20.26
CA LEU A 140 8.49 4.57 21.32
C LEU A 140 8.72 3.75 22.59
N ALA A 141 9.83 4.03 23.27
CA ALA A 141 10.16 3.40 24.55
C ALA A 141 9.11 3.69 25.64
N THR A 142 8.42 4.83 25.52
CA THR A 142 7.34 5.30 26.40
C THR A 142 6.02 4.58 26.13
N THR A 143 6.04 3.25 26.11
CA THR A 143 4.82 2.44 26.08
C THR A 143 4.24 2.35 27.49
N GLU A 144 3.05 2.88 27.66
CA GLU A 144 2.36 3.07 28.93
C GLU A 144 0.88 2.66 28.81
N TRP A 145 0.30 2.25 29.92
CA TRP A 145 -1.15 2.02 30.00
C TRP A 145 -1.88 3.35 30.10
N ARG A 146 -2.95 3.50 29.34
CA ARG A 146 -3.85 4.64 29.42
C ARG A 146 -5.28 4.18 29.66
N LEU A 147 -5.99 4.92 30.50
CA LEU A 147 -7.43 4.76 30.63
C LEU A 147 -8.08 5.16 29.31
N LYS A 148 -9.04 4.35 28.84
CA LYS A 148 -9.79 4.70 27.64
C LYS A 148 -10.59 6.00 27.88
N SER A 149 -10.73 6.82 26.84
CA SER A 149 -11.35 8.15 26.95
C SER A 149 -12.84 8.10 27.31
N ASP A 150 -13.55 7.08 26.84
CA ASP A 150 -14.94 6.78 27.21
C ASP A 150 -15.04 6.43 28.71
N VAL A 151 -14.17 5.57 29.22
CA VAL A 151 -14.16 5.22 30.64
C VAL A 151 -13.80 6.42 31.52
N LEU A 152 -12.83 7.25 31.12
CA LEU A 152 -12.53 8.49 31.83
C LEU A 152 -13.76 9.40 31.92
N THR A 153 -14.51 9.50 30.82
CA THR A 153 -15.74 10.31 30.77
C THR A 153 -16.79 9.79 31.74
N GLU A 154 -17.00 8.47 31.80
CA GLU A 154 -17.96 7.84 32.72
C GLU A 154 -17.53 7.93 34.19
N LEU A 155 -16.23 7.89 34.46
CA LEU A 155 -15.67 8.10 35.80
C LEU A 155 -15.87 9.55 36.27
N LEU A 156 -15.67 10.54 35.40
CA LEU A 156 -15.91 11.95 35.71
C LEU A 156 -17.39 12.26 35.93
N LYS A 157 -18.31 11.52 35.30
CA LYS A 157 -19.75 11.61 35.55
C LYS A 157 -20.20 10.89 36.83
N GLY A 158 -19.34 10.07 37.44
CA GLY A 158 -19.68 9.24 38.60
C GLY A 158 -20.49 7.99 38.27
N ASN A 159 -20.62 7.62 36.98
CA ASN A 159 -21.32 6.42 36.54
C ASN A 159 -20.52 5.14 36.81
N ILE A 160 -19.19 5.27 36.87
CA ILE A 160 -18.26 4.21 37.26
C ILE A 160 -17.42 4.73 38.42
N LYS A 161 -17.27 3.92 39.46
CA LYS A 161 -16.39 4.22 40.60
C LYS A 161 -14.98 3.72 40.35
N TYR A 162 -14.02 4.30 41.05
CA TYR A 162 -12.61 3.90 40.96
C TYR A 162 -12.41 2.40 41.24
N ASP A 163 -13.13 1.85 42.23
CA ASP A 163 -13.02 0.45 42.66
C ASP A 163 -13.64 -0.54 41.65
N GLU A 164 -14.40 -0.05 40.68
CA GLU A 164 -15.02 -0.85 39.62
C GLU A 164 -14.12 -0.93 38.38
N LEU A 165 -12.95 -0.29 38.40
CA LEU A 165 -12.02 -0.35 37.29
C LEU A 165 -11.42 -1.75 37.12
N SER A 166 -11.53 -2.31 35.91
CA SER A 166 -10.87 -3.54 35.51
C SER A 166 -9.76 -3.28 34.48
N ASP A 167 -8.97 -4.30 34.15
CA ASP A 167 -7.93 -4.19 33.13
C ASP A 167 -8.48 -3.82 31.74
N ASP A 168 -9.75 -4.15 31.45
CA ASP A 168 -10.39 -3.90 30.15
C ASP A 168 -10.72 -2.42 29.93
N HIS A 169 -10.67 -1.60 30.99
CA HIS A 169 -10.81 -0.15 30.90
C HIS A 169 -9.53 0.55 30.43
N PHE A 170 -8.42 -0.19 30.33
CA PHE A 170 -7.15 0.34 29.90
C PHE A 170 -6.79 -0.16 28.51
N ILE A 171 -6.08 0.71 27.78
CA ILE A 171 -5.45 0.38 26.49
C ILE A 171 -3.98 0.67 26.58
N LEU A 172 -3.19 -0.05 25.79
CA LEU A 172 -1.80 0.31 25.61
C LEU A 172 -1.71 1.53 24.69
N ASN A 173 -1.08 2.59 25.18
CA ASN A 173 -0.61 3.66 24.34
C ASN A 173 0.76 3.27 23.76
N THR A 174 0.74 2.56 22.64
CA THR A 174 1.96 2.32 21.85
C THR A 174 2.16 3.50 20.91
N GLY A 175 3.10 4.38 21.23
CA GLY A 175 3.50 5.42 20.30
C GLY A 175 4.25 4.80 19.13
N GLN A 176 3.59 4.65 17.98
CA GLN A 176 4.24 4.25 16.74
C GLN A 176 4.69 5.52 16.02
N LYS A 177 5.97 5.62 15.68
CA LYS A 177 6.50 6.80 14.98
C LYS A 177 7.32 6.43 13.75
N GLY A 178 7.34 7.37 12.82
CA GLY A 178 8.22 7.36 11.66
C GLY A 178 7.76 6.48 10.51
N VAL A 179 6.57 5.88 10.56
CA VAL A 179 6.00 5.18 9.39
C VAL A 179 5.62 6.22 8.33
N ASP A 180 4.79 7.20 8.70
CA ASP A 180 4.26 8.19 7.76
C ASP A 180 5.35 9.11 7.21
N MET A 181 6.28 9.53 8.07
CA MET A 181 7.45 10.31 7.65
C MET A 181 8.33 9.54 6.68
N ARG A 182 8.52 8.22 6.86
CA ARG A 182 9.28 7.40 5.91
C ARG A 182 8.57 7.29 4.58
N LEU A 183 7.25 7.12 4.59
CA LEU A 183 6.43 7.09 3.37
C LEU A 183 6.58 8.42 2.61
N GLY A 184 6.38 9.55 3.29
CA GLY A 184 6.55 10.88 2.68
C GLY A 184 7.95 11.11 2.12
N LEU A 185 9.00 10.76 2.87
CA LEU A 185 10.39 10.89 2.41
C LEU A 185 10.72 9.97 1.24
N ASP A 186 10.21 8.74 1.23
CA ASP A 186 10.40 7.83 0.10
C ASP A 186 9.66 8.34 -1.15
N ALA A 187 8.42 8.81 -1.01
CA ALA A 187 7.67 9.42 -2.11
C ALA A 187 8.42 10.63 -2.68
N ALA A 188 8.92 11.51 -1.82
CA ALA A 188 9.73 12.66 -2.23
C ALA A 188 11.03 12.23 -2.93
N ALA A 189 11.74 11.25 -2.37
CA ALA A 189 12.98 10.75 -2.96
C ALA A 189 12.76 10.09 -4.33
N LEU A 190 11.67 9.32 -4.49
CA LEU A 190 11.27 8.72 -5.77
C LEU A 190 10.98 9.80 -6.82
N SER A 191 10.27 10.85 -6.40
CA SER A 191 9.84 11.96 -7.25
C SER A 191 11.03 12.83 -7.69
N TYR A 192 11.81 13.36 -6.74
CA TYR A 192 12.94 14.25 -7.05
C TYR A 192 14.04 13.57 -7.87
N LYS A 193 14.28 12.27 -7.63
CA LYS A 193 15.28 11.50 -8.37
C LYS A 193 14.72 10.94 -9.69
N ARG A 194 13.45 11.19 -10.01
CA ARG A 194 12.75 10.69 -11.22
C ARG A 194 12.96 9.19 -11.43
N LEU A 195 12.82 8.43 -10.34
CA LEU A 195 13.05 6.97 -10.34
C LEU A 195 11.83 6.20 -10.86
N VAL A 196 10.67 6.84 -10.84
CA VAL A 196 9.39 6.30 -11.29
C VAL A 196 8.63 7.40 -12.02
N ASP A 197 7.65 6.99 -12.82
CA ASP A 197 6.72 7.87 -13.52
C ASP A 197 5.36 7.89 -12.81
N GLN A 198 5.05 6.83 -12.05
CA GLN A 198 3.83 6.69 -11.27
C GLN A 198 4.11 6.20 -9.84
N ILE A 199 3.38 6.77 -8.88
CA ILE A 199 3.30 6.28 -7.52
C ILE A 199 1.86 5.88 -7.22
N VAL A 200 1.68 4.63 -6.77
CA VAL A 200 0.42 4.14 -6.23
C VAL A 200 0.51 4.13 -4.71
N LEU A 201 -0.37 4.87 -4.05
CA LEU A 201 -0.49 4.89 -2.59
C LEU A 201 -1.69 4.04 -2.17
N VAL A 202 -1.43 2.91 -1.51
CA VAL A 202 -2.48 2.08 -0.89
C VAL A 202 -2.67 2.58 0.54
N ILE A 203 -3.53 3.58 0.69
CA ILE A 203 -3.74 4.36 1.91
C ILE A 203 -5.22 4.73 2.07
N GLY A 204 -5.63 5.07 3.29
CA GLY A 204 -6.97 5.59 3.57
C GLY A 204 -6.99 6.85 4.44
N ASP A 205 -5.82 7.41 4.76
CA ASP A 205 -5.68 8.57 5.63
C ASP A 205 -5.31 9.82 4.83
N SER A 206 -5.91 10.96 5.16
CA SER A 206 -5.61 12.28 4.60
C SER A 206 -4.24 12.82 5.03
N ASP A 207 -3.61 12.26 6.06
CA ASP A 207 -2.28 12.65 6.52
C ASP A 207 -1.18 12.55 5.42
N PHE A 208 -1.45 11.82 4.33
CA PHE A 208 -0.56 11.67 3.18
C PHE A 208 -0.77 12.70 2.06
N VAL A 209 -1.71 13.64 2.21
CA VAL A 209 -1.91 14.77 1.27
C VAL A 209 -0.60 15.48 0.92
N PRO A 210 0.30 15.83 1.87
CA PRO A 210 1.56 16.49 1.54
C PRO A 210 2.45 15.67 0.59
N ALA A 211 2.48 14.35 0.78
CA ALA A 211 3.28 13.44 -0.05
C ALA A 211 2.71 13.35 -1.48
N ALA A 212 1.39 13.16 -1.61
CA ALA A 212 0.70 13.12 -2.91
C ALA A 212 0.88 14.44 -3.67
N LYS A 213 0.67 15.57 -2.98
CA LYS A 213 0.83 16.91 -3.54
C LYS A 213 2.25 17.18 -4.02
N LEU A 214 3.26 16.77 -3.25
CA LEU A 214 4.66 16.91 -3.66
C LEU A 214 4.96 16.07 -4.90
N ALA A 215 4.60 14.79 -4.90
CA ALA A 215 4.85 13.90 -6.02
C ALA A 215 4.22 14.42 -7.34
N ARG A 216 2.96 14.87 -7.29
CA ARG A 216 2.29 15.47 -8.46
C ARG A 216 2.98 16.72 -8.98
N ARG A 217 3.44 17.60 -8.09
CA ARG A 217 4.18 18.82 -8.49
C ARG A 217 5.50 18.50 -9.20
N GLU A 218 6.13 17.38 -8.85
CA GLU A 218 7.33 16.89 -9.51
C GLU A 218 7.04 16.11 -10.81
N GLY A 219 5.77 16.05 -11.24
CA GLY A 219 5.35 15.40 -12.49
C GLY A 219 5.14 13.89 -12.40
N ILE A 220 4.99 13.36 -11.18
CA ILE A 220 4.64 11.96 -10.96
C ILE A 220 3.12 11.78 -11.05
N ASP A 221 2.67 10.76 -11.78
CA ASP A 221 1.26 10.32 -11.78
C ASP A 221 0.93 9.64 -10.44
N VAL A 222 -0.01 10.20 -9.67
CA VAL A 222 -0.36 9.72 -8.33
C VAL A 222 -1.73 9.05 -8.31
N ILE A 223 -1.72 7.74 -8.09
CA ILE A 223 -2.92 6.91 -7.98
C ILE A 223 -3.15 6.51 -6.52
N ILE A 224 -4.37 6.66 -6.01
CA ILE A 224 -4.74 6.13 -4.69
C ILE A 224 -5.51 4.83 -4.83
N ASP A 225 -5.11 3.85 -4.04
CA ASP A 225 -5.93 2.67 -3.77
C ASP A 225 -6.49 2.74 -2.34
N PRO A 226 -7.79 3.10 -2.18
CA PRO A 226 -8.42 3.19 -0.88
C PRO A 226 -8.95 1.83 -0.37
N LEU A 227 -8.62 0.72 -1.02
CA LEU A 227 -9.12 -0.63 -0.69
C LEU A 227 -10.64 -0.63 -0.48
N GLY A 228 -11.34 -0.08 -1.49
CA GLY A 228 -12.81 0.01 -1.51
C GLY A 228 -13.42 0.99 -0.50
N GLN A 229 -12.62 1.75 0.26
CA GLN A 229 -13.13 2.80 1.13
C GLN A 229 -13.43 4.06 0.32
N ARG A 230 -14.38 4.88 0.79
CA ARG A 230 -14.55 6.24 0.27
C ARG A 230 -13.30 7.06 0.59
N LEU A 231 -12.71 7.67 -0.43
CA LEU A 231 -11.56 8.55 -0.29
C LEU A 231 -11.98 9.91 0.29
N HIS A 232 -11.15 10.50 1.15
CA HIS A 232 -11.35 11.85 1.67
C HIS A 232 -11.19 12.89 0.56
N ASP A 233 -12.05 13.91 0.52
CA ASP A 233 -12.12 14.87 -0.60
C ASP A 233 -10.79 15.65 -0.76
N GLU A 234 -10.13 16.03 0.34
CA GLU A 234 -8.80 16.68 0.29
C GLU A 234 -7.71 15.80 -0.33
N LEU A 235 -7.76 14.48 -0.06
CA LEU A 235 -6.81 13.56 -0.66
C LEU A 235 -7.12 13.37 -2.14
N PHE A 236 -8.40 13.28 -2.52
CA PHE A 236 -8.84 13.18 -3.90
C PHE A 236 -8.35 14.36 -4.76
N GLU A 237 -8.46 15.60 -4.25
CA GLU A 237 -8.00 16.82 -4.95
C GLU A 237 -6.52 16.75 -5.37
N HIS A 238 -5.71 16.08 -4.56
CA HIS A 238 -4.27 15.96 -4.76
C HIS A 238 -3.85 14.63 -5.40
N THR A 239 -4.72 14.02 -6.20
CA THR A 239 -4.47 12.74 -6.89
C THR A 239 -4.87 12.82 -8.37
N ASP A 240 -4.27 11.98 -9.21
CA ASP A 240 -4.57 11.88 -10.64
C ASP A 240 -5.56 10.75 -10.95
N GLY A 241 -5.67 9.78 -10.05
CA GLY A 241 -6.65 8.72 -10.15
C GLY A 241 -6.89 7.97 -8.85
N VAL A 242 -8.04 7.30 -8.79
CA VAL A 242 -8.41 6.41 -7.70
C VAL A 242 -8.74 5.05 -8.29
N ARG A 243 -8.07 4.00 -7.80
CA ARG A 243 -8.27 2.65 -8.30
C ARG A 243 -7.91 1.60 -7.26
N THR A 244 -8.89 0.76 -6.94
CA THR A 244 -8.69 -0.54 -6.29
C THR A 244 -8.86 -1.63 -7.35
N PRO A 245 -7.81 -2.40 -7.70
CA PRO A 245 -7.91 -3.48 -8.68
C PRO A 245 -8.99 -4.52 -8.28
N ILE A 246 -9.88 -4.85 -9.22
CA ILE A 246 -11.03 -5.74 -8.99
C ILE A 246 -10.55 -7.16 -8.63
N ARG A 247 -11.31 -7.81 -7.71
CA ARG A 247 -11.20 -9.22 -7.33
C ARG A 247 -11.50 -10.11 -8.55
N ARG A 248 -10.46 -10.62 -9.22
CA ARG A 248 -10.59 -11.93 -9.88
C ARG A 248 -10.25 -13.01 -8.86
N SER A 249 -11.14 -13.99 -8.71
CA SER A 249 -11.07 -14.97 -7.62
C SER A 249 -9.68 -15.62 -7.54
N LEU A 250 -9.10 -15.66 -6.34
CA LEU A 250 -7.83 -16.34 -6.08
C LEU A 250 -7.91 -17.85 -6.35
N ARG A 251 -9.10 -18.42 -6.58
CA ARG A 251 -9.29 -19.83 -6.97
C ARG A 251 -8.61 -20.21 -8.29
N LYS A 252 -8.25 -19.23 -9.13
CA LYS A 252 -7.60 -19.47 -10.44
C LYS A 252 -6.13 -19.04 -10.50
N LEU A 253 -5.51 -18.57 -9.42
CA LEU A 253 -4.10 -18.17 -9.43
C LEU A 253 -3.21 -19.34 -9.00
N THR A 254 -2.71 -20.11 -9.96
CA THR A 254 -1.59 -21.02 -9.72
C THR A 254 -0.31 -20.21 -9.45
N PRO A 255 0.69 -20.77 -8.75
CA PRO A 255 1.97 -20.09 -8.51
C PRO A 255 2.63 -19.57 -9.80
N GLU A 256 2.47 -20.30 -10.91
CA GLU A 256 2.97 -19.91 -12.24
C GLU A 256 2.24 -18.70 -12.85
N MET A 257 0.94 -18.52 -12.59
CA MET A 257 0.15 -17.37 -13.07
C MET A 257 0.40 -16.08 -12.26
N ALA A 258 0.94 -16.20 -11.04
CA ALA A 258 1.38 -15.05 -10.26
C ALA A 258 2.77 -14.54 -10.68
N GLU A 259 3.62 -15.43 -11.22
CA GLU A 259 4.98 -15.12 -11.65
C GLU A 259 5.08 -14.77 -13.15
N SER A 260 4.22 -15.37 -13.98
CA SER A 260 4.05 -14.99 -15.38
C SER A 260 2.91 -13.97 -15.48
N GLY A 261 3.23 -12.71 -15.77
CA GLY A 261 2.22 -11.68 -16.07
C GLY A 261 1.53 -11.93 -17.41
N LEU A 262 0.94 -13.11 -17.62
CA LEU A 262 0.47 -13.58 -18.91
C LEU A 262 -1.07 -13.54 -19.03
N SER A 263 -1.51 -12.66 -19.92
CA SER A 263 -2.46 -12.95 -21.01
C SER A 263 -3.89 -13.42 -20.68
N ALA A 264 -4.50 -12.92 -19.60
CA ALA A 264 -5.95 -13.05 -19.42
C ALA A 264 -6.69 -11.71 -19.23
N ILE A 265 -6.05 -10.59 -19.56
CA ILE A 265 -6.56 -9.23 -19.26
C ILE A 265 -7.47 -8.68 -20.39
N VAL A 266 -7.68 -9.39 -21.51
CA VAL A 266 -8.32 -8.79 -22.71
C VAL A 266 -9.59 -9.51 -23.23
N GLN A 267 -10.24 -10.43 -22.51
CA GLN A 267 -11.34 -11.21 -23.11
C GLN A 267 -12.63 -11.46 -22.32
N GLU A 268 -12.93 -10.75 -21.23
CA GLU A 268 -14.20 -11.01 -20.50
C GLU A 268 -14.94 -9.72 -20.05
N ASP A 269 -14.93 -8.66 -20.85
CA ASP A 269 -15.82 -7.49 -20.62
C ASP A 269 -17.01 -7.44 -21.62
N ASP A 270 -17.32 -8.55 -22.31
CA ASP A 270 -18.40 -8.62 -23.31
C ASP A 270 -19.64 -9.44 -22.88
N ASP A 271 -19.73 -10.01 -21.67
CA ASP A 271 -20.96 -10.68 -21.24
C ASP A 271 -21.27 -10.48 -19.73
N ASP A 272 -22.49 -9.99 -19.49
CA ASP A 272 -23.28 -9.78 -18.25
C ASP A 272 -23.06 -8.51 -17.38
#